data_AF-A0A849U8J2-F1
#
_entry.id   AF-A0A849U8J2-F1
#
_cell.length_a   1.000
_cell.length_b   1.000
_cell.length_c   1.000
_cell.angle_alpha   90.00
_cell.angle_beta   90.00
_cell.angle_gamma   90.00
#
_symmetry.space_group_name_H-M   'P 1'
#
loop_
_entity.id
_entity.type
_entity.pdbx_description
1 polymer ?
#
loop_
_entity_poly.entity_id
_entity_poly.type
_entity_poly.pdbx_seq_one_letter_code
_entity_poly.pdbx_strand_id
1 'polypeptide(L)'
;AAGGPGTITALSYRYGLPGKVENEFTARADNANRFFATVSPASPGALVTQVWFDRGDVRYLLTECTGGNCPQDGGLAVLRGDKVLMNAHCAHSVEGDQPGFASELITFGSEEDSMRDDNMRSNTKLLKIEDTGIDIYTLFPNKHGPI
;
A
#
# COMPACT_ATOMS: atom_id res chain seq x y z
N ALA A 1 25.55 13.97 -16.29
CA ALA A 1 24.86 14.78 -15.27
C ALA A 1 23.68 13.95 -14.78
N ALA A 2 23.74 13.47 -13.54
CA ALA A 2 22.66 12.70 -12.93
C ALA A 2 21.57 13.69 -12.47
N GLY A 3 20.40 13.63 -13.08
CA GLY A 3 19.23 14.37 -12.60
C GLY A 3 18.82 13.79 -11.25
N GLY A 4 18.80 14.62 -10.20
CA GLY A 4 18.17 14.23 -8.94
C GLY A 4 16.69 13.89 -9.16
N PRO A 5 16.05 13.12 -8.26
CA PRO A 5 14.64 12.79 -8.40
C PRO A 5 13.85 14.09 -8.52
N GLY A 6 13.14 14.26 -9.64
CA GLY A 6 12.29 15.42 -9.86
C GLY A 6 11.25 15.52 -8.75
N THR A 7 10.92 16.75 -8.34
CA THR A 7 9.89 16.96 -7.32
C THR A 7 8.57 16.33 -7.76
N ILE A 8 8.08 15.35 -7.01
CA ILE A 8 6.78 14.72 -7.25
C ILE A 8 5.68 15.75 -6.94
N THR A 9 4.96 16.19 -7.98
CA THR A 9 3.91 17.22 -7.87
C THR A 9 2.49 16.66 -7.72
N ALA A 10 2.29 15.39 -8.10
CA ALA A 10 1.02 14.69 -7.98
C ALA A 10 1.23 13.18 -7.78
N LEU A 11 0.32 12.55 -7.04
CA LEU A 11 0.17 11.09 -6.97
C LEU A 11 -1.25 10.73 -7.38
N SER A 12 -1.40 9.73 -8.24
CA SER A 12 -2.71 9.27 -8.70
C SER A 12 -2.86 7.76 -8.54
N TYR A 13 -3.99 7.37 -7.95
CA TYR A 13 -4.53 6.03 -8.06
C TYR A 13 -5.51 5.99 -9.24
N ARG A 14 -5.41 4.95 -10.07
CA ARG A 14 -6.32 4.71 -11.20
C ARG A 14 -6.74 3.26 -11.21
N TYR A 15 -8.04 3.03 -11.39
CA TYR A 15 -8.63 1.72 -11.55
C TYR A 15 -9.59 1.74 -12.73
N GLY A 16 -9.61 0.66 -13.50
CA GLY A 16 -10.47 0.51 -14.66
C GLY A 16 -9.96 -0.52 -15.64
N LEU A 17 -10.45 -0.44 -16.87
CA LEU A 17 -10.11 -1.33 -17.98
C LEU A 17 -9.11 -0.64 -18.93
N PRO A 18 -8.41 -1.41 -19.79
CA PRO A 18 -7.62 -0.82 -20.86
C PRO A 18 -8.45 0.21 -21.67
N GLY A 19 -7.97 1.44 -21.73
CA GLY A 19 -8.64 2.54 -22.43
C GLY A 19 -9.78 3.24 -21.67
N LYS A 20 -10.12 2.81 -20.44
CA LYS A 20 -11.19 3.43 -19.63
C LYS A 20 -10.83 3.45 -18.14
N VAL A 21 -10.59 4.65 -17.61
CA VAL A 21 -10.47 4.87 -16.16
C VAL A 21 -11.88 4.92 -15.56
N GLU A 22 -12.15 4.04 -14.61
CA GLU A 22 -13.44 3.94 -13.93
C GLU A 22 -13.41 4.61 -12.56
N ASN A 23 -12.23 4.67 -11.94
CA ASN A 23 -12.01 5.38 -10.69
C ASN A 23 -10.61 6.02 -10.71
N GLU A 24 -10.54 7.30 -10.37
CA GLU A 24 -9.27 8.02 -10.17
C GLU A 24 -9.31 8.78 -8.86
N PHE A 25 -8.23 8.72 -8.09
CA PHE A 25 -7.98 9.60 -6.95
C PHE A 25 -6.64 10.26 -7.13
N THR A 26 -6.57 11.59 -6.93
CA THR A 26 -5.34 12.34 -7.12
C THR A 26 -5.03 13.23 -5.91
N ALA A 27 -3.85 13.04 -5.34
CA ALA A 27 -3.24 13.92 -4.34
C ALA A 27 -2.33 14.93 -5.03
N ARG A 28 -2.44 16.21 -4.65
CA ARG A 28 -1.62 17.32 -5.13
C ARG A 28 -1.37 18.33 -4.01
N ALA A 29 -0.42 19.22 -4.21
CA ALA A 29 -0.12 20.28 -3.24
C ALA A 29 -1.27 21.29 -3.08
N ASP A 30 -2.07 21.48 -4.14
CA ASP A 30 -3.19 22.42 -4.19
C ASP A 30 -4.51 21.83 -3.68
N ASN A 31 -4.53 20.56 -3.27
CA ASN A 31 -5.71 19.91 -2.71
C ASN A 31 -5.41 19.27 -1.35
N ALA A 32 -6.48 18.91 -0.63
CA ALA A 32 -6.38 18.27 0.68
C ALA A 32 -6.17 16.75 0.59
N ASN A 33 -6.21 16.16 -0.61
CA ASN A 33 -6.11 14.72 -0.80
C ASN A 33 -4.70 14.23 -0.48
N ARG A 34 -4.60 13.13 0.26
CA ARG A 34 -3.33 12.50 0.63
C ARG A 34 -3.44 10.99 0.51
N PHE A 35 -2.29 10.39 0.26
CA PHE A 35 -2.07 8.97 0.49
C PHE A 35 -1.44 8.80 1.86
N PHE A 36 -1.64 7.62 2.42
CA PHE A 36 -1.08 7.20 3.68
C PHE A 36 -0.39 5.87 3.48
N ALA A 37 0.60 5.57 4.32
CA ALA A 37 1.31 4.32 4.25
C ALA A 37 1.72 3.82 5.63
N THR A 38 1.83 2.50 5.75
CA THR A 38 2.32 1.83 6.95
C THR A 38 2.98 0.49 6.57
N VAL A 39 3.62 -0.14 7.55
CA VAL A 39 4.08 -1.51 7.48
C VAL A 39 3.47 -2.27 8.64
N SER A 40 3.09 -3.53 8.41
CA SER A 40 2.59 -4.40 9.47
C SER A 40 3.22 -5.78 9.37
N PRO A 41 3.64 -6.40 10.48
CA PRO A 41 4.07 -7.79 10.47
C PRO A 41 2.88 -8.70 10.18
N ALA A 42 3.03 -9.64 9.24
CA ALA A 42 2.00 -10.62 8.89
C ALA A 42 2.32 -12.04 9.40
N SER A 43 3.60 -12.39 9.47
CA SER A 43 4.12 -13.61 10.08
C SER A 43 5.60 -13.44 10.43
N PRO A 44 6.24 -14.35 11.18
CA PRO A 44 7.68 -14.33 11.33
C PRO A 44 8.37 -14.32 9.95
N GLY A 45 9.13 -13.25 9.69
CA GLY A 45 9.82 -13.06 8.41
C GLY A 45 8.95 -12.57 7.25
N ALA A 46 7.70 -12.15 7.48
CA ALA A 46 6.86 -11.49 6.47
C ALA A 46 6.35 -10.14 6.95
N LEU A 47 6.40 -9.16 6.06
CA LEU A 47 5.89 -7.82 6.27
C LEU A 47 4.89 -7.49 5.18
N VAL A 48 3.83 -6.77 5.54
CA VAL A 48 2.90 -6.21 4.58
C VAL A 48 3.02 -4.70 4.61
N THR A 49 3.49 -4.15 3.51
CA THR A 49 3.42 -2.71 3.24
C THR A 49 1.99 -2.38 2.81
N GLN A 50 1.50 -1.25 3.31
CA GLN A 50 0.15 -0.77 3.08
C GLN A 50 0.24 0.64 2.55
N VAL A 51 -0.51 0.95 1.48
CA VAL A 51 -0.72 2.32 1.00
C VAL A 51 -2.22 2.52 0.79
N TRP A 52 -2.80 3.57 1.36
CA TRP A 52 -4.22 3.83 1.23
C TRP A 52 -4.56 5.29 0.99
N PHE A 53 -5.80 5.50 0.58
CA PHE A 53 -6.47 6.80 0.62
C PHE A 53 -7.93 6.61 1.02
N ASP A 54 -8.50 7.64 1.60
CA ASP A 54 -9.89 7.68 2.00
C ASP A 54 -10.70 8.60 1.07
N ARG A 55 -11.88 8.13 0.65
CA ARG A 55 -12.87 8.92 -0.08
C ARG A 55 -14.20 8.85 0.67
N GLY A 56 -14.48 9.88 1.47
CA GLY A 56 -15.61 9.86 2.38
C GLY A 56 -15.41 8.77 3.43
N ASP A 57 -16.33 7.82 3.51
CA ASP A 57 -16.29 6.69 4.44
C ASP A 57 -15.65 5.42 3.84
N VAL A 58 -15.13 5.50 2.61
CA VAL A 58 -14.53 4.38 1.88
C VAL A 58 -13.01 4.49 1.85
N ARG A 59 -12.33 3.45 2.34
CA ARG A 59 -10.88 3.29 2.26
C ARG A 59 -10.52 2.40 1.08
N TYR A 60 -9.56 2.84 0.28
CA TYR A 60 -8.94 2.05 -0.79
C TYR A 60 -7.51 1.74 -0.35
N LEU A 61 -7.22 0.47 -0.14
CA LEU A 61 -5.98 -0.01 0.44
C LEU A 61 -5.26 -0.94 -0.55
N LEU A 62 -4.06 -0.54 -0.94
CA LEU A 62 -3.13 -1.36 -1.71
C LEU A 62 -2.14 -2.00 -0.74
N THR A 63 -1.84 -3.27 -0.97
CA THR A 63 -0.92 -4.02 -0.13
C THR A 63 0.13 -4.72 -0.99
N GLU A 64 1.35 -4.80 -0.47
CA GLU A 64 2.42 -5.66 -0.97
C GLU A 64 3.01 -6.41 0.23
N CYS A 65 3.11 -7.73 0.13
CA CYS A 65 3.72 -8.59 1.12
C CYS A 65 5.13 -8.94 0.66
N THR A 66 6.12 -8.67 1.50
CA THR A 66 7.52 -9.01 1.27
C THR A 66 8.01 -9.95 2.35
N GLY A 67 8.94 -10.83 1.97
CA GLY A 67 9.58 -11.80 2.87
C GLY A 67 9.09 -13.24 2.74
N GLY A 68 9.42 -14.04 3.75
CA GLY A 68 9.08 -15.46 3.81
C GLY A 68 7.70 -15.72 4.42
N ASN A 69 6.91 -16.62 3.81
CA ASN A 69 5.56 -17.03 4.23
C ASN A 69 4.42 -16.04 3.95
N CYS A 70 4.57 -15.13 2.99
CA CYS A 70 3.44 -14.35 2.47
C CYS A 70 2.36 -15.30 1.91
N PRO A 71 1.11 -15.26 2.41
CA PRO A 71 0.03 -16.07 1.85
C PRO A 71 -0.33 -15.61 0.43
N GLN A 72 -0.05 -14.35 0.10
CA GLN A 72 -0.25 -13.68 -1.17
C GLN A 72 0.75 -12.54 -1.33
N ASP A 73 1.15 -12.22 -2.56
CA ASP A 73 2.11 -11.13 -2.83
C ASP A 73 1.53 -9.75 -2.53
N GLY A 74 0.21 -9.59 -2.63
CA GLY A 74 -0.44 -8.30 -2.42
C GLY A 74 -1.77 -8.20 -3.14
N GLY A 75 -2.32 -6.99 -3.19
CA GLY A 75 -3.67 -6.79 -3.69
C GLY A 75 -4.27 -5.42 -3.40
N LEU A 76 -5.57 -5.34 -3.66
CA LEU A 76 -6.42 -4.17 -3.45
C LEU A 76 -7.63 -4.57 -2.59
N ALA A 77 -7.75 -3.93 -1.44
CA ALA A 77 -8.93 -3.99 -0.60
C ALA A 77 -9.69 -2.66 -0.64
N VAL A 78 -11.02 -2.74 -0.63
CA VAL A 78 -11.90 -1.58 -0.48
C VAL A 78 -12.75 -1.80 0.75
N LEU A 79 -12.70 -0.89 1.71
CA LEU A 79 -13.37 -1.01 3.00
C LEU A 79 -14.31 0.16 3.23
N ARG A 80 -15.36 -0.06 4.02
CA ARG A 80 -16.18 1.00 4.63
C ARG A 80 -16.26 0.73 6.12
N GLY A 81 -15.54 1.54 6.91
CA GLY A 81 -15.22 1.17 8.29
C GLY A 81 -14.53 -0.20 8.32
N ASP A 82 -15.01 -1.10 9.17
CA ASP A 82 -14.47 -2.47 9.32
C ASP A 82 -15.01 -3.46 8.28
N LYS A 83 -15.90 -3.02 7.38
CA LYS A 83 -16.51 -3.91 6.37
C LYS A 83 -15.68 -3.92 5.09
N VAL A 84 -15.18 -5.09 4.71
CA VAL A 84 -14.59 -5.33 3.40
C VAL A 84 -15.70 -5.35 2.33
N LEU A 85 -15.64 -4.40 1.40
CA LEU A 85 -16.53 -4.29 0.23
C LEU A 85 -15.97 -5.04 -0.97
N MET A 86 -14.65 -5.06 -1.12
CA MET A 86 -13.93 -5.77 -2.17
C MET A 86 -12.56 -6.19 -1.63
N ASN A 87 -12.10 -7.38 -2.02
CA ASN A 87 -10.73 -7.83 -1.81
C ASN A 87 -10.28 -8.56 -3.07
N ALA A 88 -9.35 -7.97 -3.79
CA ALA A 88 -8.78 -8.49 -5.03
C ALA A 88 -7.29 -8.72 -4.81
N HIS A 89 -6.80 -9.86 -5.29
CA HIS A 89 -5.44 -10.31 -5.04
C HIS A 89 -4.66 -10.32 -6.34
N CYS A 90 -3.39 -9.95 -6.27
CA CYS A 90 -2.46 -10.10 -7.37
C CYS A 90 -2.26 -11.59 -7.68
N ALA A 91 -2.33 -11.98 -8.94
CA ALA A 91 -2.11 -13.36 -9.35
C ALA A 91 -0.61 -13.62 -9.51
N HIS A 92 -0.04 -14.47 -8.66
CA HIS A 92 1.38 -14.92 -8.70
C HIS A 92 1.88 -15.31 -10.10
N SER A 93 0.98 -15.77 -10.98
CA SER A 93 1.29 -16.36 -12.28
C SER A 93 1.26 -15.39 -13.47
N VAL A 94 0.94 -14.10 -13.26
CA VAL A 94 0.85 -13.12 -14.35
C VAL A 94 2.07 -12.19 -14.30
N GLU A 95 2.91 -12.28 -15.34
CA GLU A 95 4.07 -11.40 -15.49
C GLU A 95 3.61 -9.92 -15.55
N GLY A 96 4.14 -9.10 -14.66
CA GLY A 96 3.75 -7.69 -14.50
C GLY A 96 2.58 -7.44 -13.53
N ASP A 97 2.02 -8.47 -12.91
CA ASP A 97 0.99 -8.36 -11.85
C ASP A 97 1.59 -8.46 -10.44
N GLN A 98 2.93 -8.42 -10.34
CA GLN A 98 3.61 -8.37 -9.04
C GLN A 98 3.37 -7.00 -8.40
N PRO A 99 2.76 -6.95 -7.21
CA PRO A 99 2.56 -5.71 -6.49
C PRO A 99 3.93 -5.15 -6.09
N GLY A 100 4.05 -3.83 -6.17
CA GLY A 100 5.31 -3.15 -5.89
C GLY A 100 5.09 -1.65 -5.71
N PHE A 101 5.59 -1.10 -4.62
CA PHE A 101 5.64 0.34 -4.46
C PHE A 101 6.97 0.91 -5.00
N ALA A 102 6.88 1.94 -5.84
CA ALA A 102 8.07 2.61 -6.36
C ALA A 102 8.88 3.25 -5.21
N SER A 103 10.15 2.87 -5.09
CA SER A 103 11.06 3.36 -4.05
C SER A 103 11.28 4.87 -4.08
N GLU A 104 11.05 5.49 -5.24
CA GLU A 104 11.04 6.95 -5.43
C GLU A 104 9.91 7.64 -4.64
N LEU A 105 8.83 6.93 -4.34
CA LEU A 105 7.69 7.45 -3.57
C LEU A 105 7.92 7.29 -2.07
N ILE A 106 8.30 6.08 -1.66
CA ILE A 106 8.46 5.68 -0.27
C ILE A 106 9.50 4.56 -0.16
N THR A 107 10.29 4.61 0.90
CA THR A 107 11.15 3.52 1.31
C THR A 107 10.62 2.95 2.62
N PHE A 108 10.42 1.63 2.66
CA PHE A 108 9.80 0.92 3.78
C PHE A 108 10.82 0.28 4.76
N GLY A 109 12.12 0.61 4.65
CA GLY A 109 13.19 -0.03 5.43
C GLY A 109 13.46 -1.48 5.00
N SER A 110 14.54 -2.09 5.51
CA SER A 110 14.83 -3.53 5.36
C SER A 110 14.06 -4.34 6.40
N GLU A 111 13.85 -5.64 6.15
CA GLU A 111 13.10 -6.54 7.05
C GLU A 111 13.60 -6.53 8.51
N GLU A 112 14.91 -6.45 8.71
CA GLU A 112 15.55 -6.44 10.05
C GLU A 112 15.31 -5.12 10.81
N ASP A 113 14.96 -4.05 10.11
CA ASP A 113 14.90 -2.68 10.61
C ASP A 113 13.49 -2.07 10.55
N SER A 114 12.61 -2.60 9.71
CA SER A 114 11.23 -2.11 9.47
C SER A 114 10.27 -2.20 10.67
N MET A 115 10.70 -2.80 11.79
CA MET A 115 9.96 -2.75 13.07
C MET A 115 10.28 -1.50 13.91
N ARG A 116 11.10 -0.57 13.39
CA ARG A 116 11.31 0.74 14.01
C ARG A 116 10.72 1.83 13.12
N ASP A 117 9.89 2.69 13.72
CA ASP A 117 9.17 3.77 13.03
C ASP A 117 10.09 4.77 12.29
N ASP A 118 11.38 4.78 12.61
CA ASP A 118 12.39 5.66 11.99
C ASP A 118 12.90 5.18 10.62
N ASN A 119 12.53 3.98 10.17
CA ASN A 119 13.02 3.41 8.92
C ASN A 119 12.11 3.60 7.71
N MET A 120 10.87 4.05 7.93
CA MET A 120 9.98 4.44 6.85
C MET A 120 10.24 5.90 6.46
N ARG A 121 10.46 6.14 5.16
CA ARG A 121 10.68 7.50 4.64
C ARG A 121 9.84 7.76 3.41
N SER A 122 8.90 8.69 3.53
CA SER A 122 8.22 9.27 2.38
C SER A 122 9.12 10.30 1.70
N ASN A 123 9.24 10.21 0.38
CA ASN A 123 10.00 11.16 -0.43
C ASN A 123 9.11 12.29 -0.99
N THR A 124 7.83 12.34 -0.59
CA THR A 124 6.86 13.35 -1.03
C THR A 124 5.91 13.76 0.08
N LYS A 125 5.48 15.03 0.08
CA LYS A 125 4.47 15.54 1.04
C LYS A 125 3.05 15.00 0.77
N LEU A 126 2.86 14.31 -0.35
CA LEU A 126 1.57 13.77 -0.80
C LEU A 126 1.27 12.38 -0.22
N LEU A 127 2.27 11.73 0.37
CA LEU A 127 2.17 10.45 1.05
C LEU A 127 2.69 10.62 2.48
N LYS A 128 1.84 10.31 3.47
CA LYS A 128 2.17 10.37 4.89
C LYS A 128 2.34 8.98 5.46
N ILE A 129 3.26 8.81 6.40
CA ILE A 129 3.39 7.57 7.15
C ILE A 129 2.50 7.69 8.39
N GLU A 130 1.67 6.69 8.64
CA GLU A 130 0.79 6.62 9.81
C GLU A 130 0.85 5.24 10.47
N ASP A 131 0.68 5.21 11.79
CA ASP A 131 0.66 3.99 12.60
C ASP A 131 -0.74 3.33 12.68
N THR A 132 -1.66 3.80 11.83
CA THR A 132 -3.09 3.42 11.81
C THR A 132 -3.46 2.66 10.54
N GLY A 133 -2.69 1.60 10.26
CA GLY A 133 -3.02 0.62 9.23
C GLY A 133 -4.30 -0.15 9.50
N ILE A 134 -4.74 -0.95 8.52
CA ILE A 134 -5.76 -1.97 8.77
C ILE A 134 -5.08 -3.20 9.36
N ASP A 135 -5.74 -3.84 10.33
CA ASP A 135 -5.30 -5.16 10.82
C ASP A 135 -5.27 -6.14 9.65
N ILE A 136 -4.07 -6.57 9.30
CA ILE A 136 -3.84 -7.39 8.12
C ILE A 136 -4.54 -8.74 8.20
N TYR A 137 -4.86 -9.24 9.40
CA TYR A 137 -5.65 -10.46 9.58
C TYR A 137 -7.11 -10.31 9.14
N THR A 138 -7.61 -9.08 9.03
CA THR A 138 -8.92 -8.78 8.43
C THR A 138 -8.91 -9.04 6.92
N LEU A 139 -7.77 -8.83 6.26
CA LEU A 139 -7.63 -8.93 4.81
C LEU A 139 -7.08 -10.29 4.38
N PHE A 140 -6.17 -10.85 5.17
CA PHE A 140 -5.53 -12.15 4.98
C PHE A 140 -5.71 -13.00 6.24
N PRO A 141 -6.90 -13.60 6.45
CA PRO A 141 -7.11 -14.48 7.59
C PRO A 141 -6.16 -15.68 7.50
N ASN A 142 -5.20 -15.73 8.42
CA ASN A 142 -4.31 -16.89 8.55
C ASN A 142 -5.14 -18.13 8.90
N LYS A 143 -4.96 -19.23 8.17
CA LYS A 143 -5.59 -20.52 8.49
C LYS A 143 -5.17 -21.07 9.87
N HIS A 144 -4.14 -20.49 10.49
CA HIS A 144 -3.57 -20.93 11.76
C HIS A 144 -3.84 -20.01 12.97
N GLY A 145 -4.62 -18.93 12.79
CA GLY A 145 -4.92 -17.98 13.88
C GLY A 145 -3.71 -17.14 14.32
N PRO A 146 -3.90 -16.13 15.19
CA PRO A 146 -2.80 -15.36 15.75
C PRO A 146 -1.95 -16.28 16.66
N ILE A 147 -0.63 -16.23 16.48
CA ILE A 147 0.35 -16.92 17.33
C ILE A 147 0.48 -16.17 18.66
#